data_AF-A0A136LWY8-F1
#
_entry.id   AF-A0A136LWY8-F1
#
_cell.length_a   1.000
_cell.length_b   1.000
_cell.length_c   1.000
_cell.angle_alpha   90.00
_cell.angle_beta   90.00
_cell.angle_gamma   90.00
#
_symmetry.space_group_name_H-M   'P 1'
#
loop_
_entity.id
_entity.type
_entity.pdbx_description
1 polymer ?
#
loop_
_entity_poly.entity_id
_entity_poly.type
_entity_poly.pdbx_seq_one_letter_code
_entity_poly.pdbx_strand_id
1 'polypeptide(L)'
;MIIFRPLVFGLIEYALAAYVCHNGNFERKAVAAFLFFLGTYQIGEAVILLTEFDLEGLKLAYFATSLLPPFGVYFVEKITGRNLQSRVFAAAGVLFACLFLVQPEPLRFVEHMNCLLKVFYAGNSSVFFYSWGAYYLGTLSFAIGAIIHYMRIMKERSKQILLKLCLLAYLSFFPSSIIVVALLGESGGYIGSVMCAMAIVAGFVIAYASLEFPDFKLHRGIPRLTH
;
A
#
# COMPACT_ATOMS: atom_id res chain seq x y z
N MET A 1 12.24 22.72 -0.37
CA MET A 1 10.80 22.48 -0.10
C MET A 1 10.38 21.03 -0.33
N ILE A 2 10.94 20.31 -1.32
CA ILE A 2 10.57 18.92 -1.65
C ILE A 2 10.96 17.89 -0.58
N ILE A 3 12.07 18.11 0.16
CA ILE A 3 12.60 17.20 1.18
C ILE A 3 11.61 16.97 2.34
N PHE A 4 10.81 17.98 2.70
CA PHE A 4 9.87 17.88 3.83
C PHE A 4 8.52 17.25 3.47
N ARG A 5 8.22 17.07 2.17
CA ARG A 5 6.96 16.47 1.72
C ARG A 5 6.70 15.10 2.37
N PRO A 6 7.59 14.10 2.26
CA PRO A 6 7.35 12.79 2.88
C PRO A 6 7.18 12.88 4.39
N LEU A 7 7.92 13.75 5.07
CA LEU A 7 7.76 13.95 6.50
C LEU A 7 6.34 14.45 6.84
N VAL A 8 5.88 15.49 6.15
CA VAL A 8 4.53 16.06 6.36
C VAL A 8 3.45 15.04 6.02
N PHE A 9 3.58 14.32 4.91
CA PHE A 9 2.58 13.32 4.50
C PHE A 9 2.54 12.13 5.47
N GLY A 10 3.70 11.66 5.94
CA GLY A 10 3.78 10.61 6.95
C GLY A 10 3.12 11.01 8.27
N LEU A 11 3.32 12.27 8.72
CA LEU A 11 2.64 12.79 9.91
C LEU A 11 1.12 12.87 9.73
N ILE A 12 0.64 13.31 8.55
CA ILE A 12 -0.78 13.33 8.21
C ILE A 12 -1.36 11.90 8.24
N GLU A 13 -0.66 10.93 7.63
CA GLU A 13 -1.11 9.53 7.58
C GLU A 13 -1.13 8.89 8.97
N TYR A 14 -0.17 9.19 9.85
CA TYR A 14 -0.21 8.75 11.24
C TYR A 14 -1.34 9.40 12.04
N ALA A 15 -1.59 10.70 11.86
CA ALA A 15 -2.71 11.38 12.48
C ALA A 15 -4.04 10.77 12.01
N LEU A 16 -4.15 10.49 10.71
CA LEU A 16 -5.32 9.84 10.12
C LEU A 16 -5.47 8.40 10.61
N ALA A 17 -4.38 7.65 10.76
CA ALA A 17 -4.38 6.31 11.33
C ALA A 17 -4.91 6.30 12.77
N ALA A 18 -4.44 7.22 13.61
CA ALA A 18 -4.93 7.38 14.98
C ALA A 18 -6.41 7.78 15.00
N TYR A 19 -6.79 8.74 14.16
CA TYR A 19 -8.17 9.20 14.04
C TYR A 19 -9.13 8.09 13.60
N VAL A 20 -8.77 7.31 12.58
CA VAL A 20 -9.56 6.16 12.12
C VAL A 20 -9.55 5.02 13.14
N CYS A 21 -8.44 4.76 13.83
CA CYS A 21 -8.41 3.76 14.89
C CYS A 21 -9.43 4.07 15.99
N HIS A 22 -9.60 5.35 16.32
CA HIS A 22 -10.55 5.82 17.33
C HIS A 22 -12.00 5.91 16.81
N ASN A 23 -12.20 6.57 15.67
CA ASN A 23 -13.54 6.96 15.16
C ASN A 23 -14.05 6.08 14.02
N GLY A 24 -13.20 5.22 13.46
CA GLY A 24 -13.53 4.39 12.30
C GLY A 24 -14.57 3.33 12.62
N ASN A 25 -15.40 3.03 11.63
CA ASN A 25 -16.44 2.03 11.71
C ASN A 25 -16.03 0.76 10.96
N PHE A 26 -15.85 0.85 9.64
CA PHE A 26 -15.49 -0.28 8.80
C PHE A 26 -14.01 -0.65 8.97
N GLU A 27 -13.75 -1.87 9.44
CA GLU A 27 -12.41 -2.49 9.54
C GLU A 27 -11.34 -1.53 10.12
N ARG A 28 -11.74 -0.72 11.12
CA ARG A 28 -10.94 0.41 11.62
C ARG A 28 -9.50 0.07 11.98
N LYS A 29 -9.25 -1.13 12.52
CA LYS A 29 -7.90 -1.61 12.87
C LYS A 29 -7.06 -1.89 11.64
N ALA A 30 -7.65 -2.53 10.62
CA ALA A 30 -6.96 -2.83 9.38
C ALA A 30 -6.72 -1.55 8.57
N VAL A 31 -7.69 -0.64 8.54
CA VAL A 31 -7.51 0.68 7.91
C VAL A 31 -6.45 1.50 8.64
N ALA A 32 -6.47 1.56 9.98
CA ALA A 32 -5.44 2.25 10.74
C ALA A 32 -4.05 1.63 10.50
N ALA A 33 -3.95 0.30 10.41
CA ALA A 33 -2.69 -0.37 10.08
C ALA A 33 -2.23 -0.04 8.65
N PHE A 34 -3.13 -0.03 7.67
CA PHE A 34 -2.83 0.39 6.30
C PHE A 34 -2.29 1.83 6.26
N LEU A 35 -2.96 2.77 6.92
CA LEU A 35 -2.52 4.17 7.04
C LEU A 35 -1.18 4.30 7.78
N PHE A 36 -0.98 3.51 8.83
CA PHE A 36 0.28 3.45 9.55
C PHE A 36 1.43 2.98 8.65
N PHE A 37 1.23 1.95 7.83
CA PHE A 37 2.27 1.51 6.89
C PHE A 37 2.50 2.50 5.76
N LEU A 38 1.47 3.21 5.26
CA LEU A 38 1.68 4.33 4.34
C LEU A 38 2.58 5.38 5.00
N GLY A 39 2.25 5.81 6.22
CA GLY A 39 3.05 6.79 6.94
C GLY A 39 4.47 6.33 7.21
N THR A 40 4.64 5.06 7.56
CA THR A 40 5.96 4.43 7.79
C THR A 40 6.82 4.46 6.53
N TYR A 41 6.22 4.19 5.37
CA TYR A 41 6.92 4.34 4.10
C TYR A 41 7.38 5.78 3.88
N GLN A 42 6.50 6.77 4.11
CA GLN A 42 6.85 8.18 3.93
C GLN A 42 7.98 8.60 4.87
N ILE A 43 7.97 8.14 6.13
CA ILE A 43 9.08 8.38 7.05
C ILE A 43 10.37 7.73 6.55
N GLY A 44 10.31 6.51 6.01
CA GLY A 44 11.46 5.88 5.35
C GLY A 44 12.02 6.74 4.22
N GLU A 45 11.16 7.26 3.34
CA GLU A 45 11.55 8.19 2.28
C GLU A 45 12.19 9.48 2.82
N ALA A 46 11.62 10.06 3.89
CA ALA A 46 12.16 11.25 4.53
C ALA A 46 13.56 11.00 5.12
N VAL A 47 13.77 9.86 5.80
CA VAL A 47 15.09 9.46 6.33
C VAL A 47 16.08 9.42 5.18
N ILE A 48 15.79 8.67 4.12
CA ILE A 48 16.68 8.54 2.96
C ILE A 48 17.06 9.91 2.37
N LEU A 49 16.08 10.83 2.25
CA LEU A 49 16.32 12.16 1.71
C LEU A 49 17.19 13.03 2.61
N LEU A 50 17.02 12.93 3.93
CA LEU A 50 17.70 13.76 4.93
C LEU A 50 19.10 13.27 5.28
N THR A 51 19.34 11.96 5.23
CA THR A 51 20.60 11.34 5.66
C THR A 51 21.54 11.00 4.51
N GLU A 52 21.29 11.57 3.32
CA GLU A 52 22.05 11.25 2.11
C GLU A 52 22.14 9.75 1.88
N PHE A 53 20.98 9.09 1.82
CA PHE A 53 20.88 7.69 1.45
C PHE A 53 21.28 6.69 2.55
N ASP A 54 20.73 6.86 3.76
CA ASP A 54 20.88 5.86 4.81
C ASP A 54 20.10 4.56 4.50
N LEU A 55 20.76 3.44 4.76
CA LEU A 55 20.24 2.08 4.64
C LEU A 55 19.01 1.86 5.53
N GLU A 56 18.95 2.52 6.69
CA GLU A 56 17.83 2.36 7.62
C GLU A 56 16.51 2.91 7.05
N GLY A 57 16.57 4.05 6.33
CA GLY A 57 15.39 4.60 5.67
C GLY A 57 14.86 3.68 4.57
N LEU A 58 15.77 3.00 3.85
CA LEU A 58 15.43 2.00 2.86
C LEU A 58 14.76 0.77 3.48
N LYS A 59 15.34 0.21 4.54
CA LYS A 59 14.75 -0.93 5.27
C LYS A 59 13.34 -0.60 5.69
N LEU A 60 13.12 0.59 6.24
CA LEU A 60 11.82 1.05 6.71
C LEU A 60 10.80 1.16 5.56
N ALA A 61 11.20 1.76 4.43
CA ALA A 61 10.35 1.91 3.26
C ALA A 61 9.95 0.55 2.65
N TYR A 62 10.90 -0.38 2.48
CA TYR A 62 10.62 -1.70 1.92
C TYR A 62 9.88 -2.63 2.89
N PHE A 63 10.12 -2.50 4.19
CA PHE A 63 9.32 -3.15 5.23
C PHE A 63 7.85 -2.74 5.12
N ALA A 64 7.57 -1.42 5.07
CA ALA A 64 6.22 -0.88 4.99
C ALA A 64 5.52 -1.29 3.68
N THR A 65 6.17 -1.11 2.53
CA THR A 65 5.59 -1.43 1.21
C THR A 65 5.33 -2.92 1.01
N SER A 66 6.12 -3.80 1.61
CA SER A 66 5.86 -5.25 1.56
C SER A 66 4.55 -5.63 2.25
N LEU A 67 4.09 -4.85 3.23
CA LEU A 67 2.89 -5.11 4.02
C LEU A 67 1.62 -4.44 3.47
N LEU A 68 1.74 -3.52 2.51
CA LEU A 68 0.59 -2.78 1.96
C LEU A 68 -0.31 -3.62 1.01
N PRO A 69 0.22 -4.34 -0.01
CA PRO A 69 -0.63 -5.06 -0.97
C PRO A 69 -1.64 -6.05 -0.36
N PRO A 70 -1.31 -6.82 0.70
CA PRO A 70 -2.25 -7.75 1.33
C PRO A 70 -3.52 -7.07 1.87
N PHE A 71 -3.46 -5.79 2.25
CA PHE A 71 -4.65 -5.05 2.70
C PHE A 71 -5.70 -4.94 1.59
N GLY A 72 -5.31 -4.90 0.32
CA GLY A 72 -6.25 -4.85 -0.80
C GLY A 72 -7.07 -6.11 -0.89
N VAL A 73 -6.38 -7.25 -0.86
CA VAL A 73 -7.04 -8.57 -0.82
C VAL A 73 -7.92 -8.67 0.42
N TYR A 74 -7.42 -8.25 1.58
CA TYR A 74 -8.17 -8.26 2.84
C TYR A 74 -9.44 -7.40 2.76
N PHE A 75 -9.37 -6.17 2.27
CA PHE A 75 -10.54 -5.30 2.15
C PHE A 75 -11.58 -5.89 1.20
N VAL A 76 -11.18 -6.47 0.06
CA VAL A 76 -12.11 -7.17 -0.82
C VAL A 76 -12.74 -8.37 -0.11
N GLU A 77 -11.95 -9.17 0.61
CA GLU A 77 -12.41 -10.30 1.41
C GLU A 77 -13.51 -9.86 2.39
N LYS A 78 -13.29 -8.74 3.10
CA LYS A 78 -14.23 -8.17 4.07
C LYS A 78 -15.47 -7.57 3.46
N ILE A 79 -15.33 -6.81 2.37
CA ILE A 79 -16.48 -6.19 1.69
C ILE A 79 -17.37 -7.25 1.05
N THR A 80 -16.78 -8.31 0.48
CA THR A 80 -17.51 -9.32 -0.28
C THR A 80 -17.98 -10.50 0.57
N GLY A 81 -17.35 -10.72 1.73
CA GLY A 81 -17.56 -11.91 2.56
C GLY A 81 -17.04 -13.21 1.93
N ARG A 82 -16.26 -13.12 0.84
CA ARG A 82 -15.67 -14.28 0.15
C ARG A 82 -14.26 -14.49 0.65
N ASN A 83 -13.86 -15.74 0.89
CA ASN A 83 -12.49 -16.06 1.27
C ASN A 83 -11.57 -15.94 0.04
N LEU A 84 -10.69 -14.94 0.04
CA LEU A 84 -9.70 -14.69 -1.01
C LEU A 84 -8.29 -15.06 -0.55
N GLN A 85 -8.17 -15.81 0.55
CA GLN A 85 -6.91 -16.23 1.14
C GLN A 85 -6.00 -15.04 1.47
N SER A 86 -6.56 -13.91 1.92
CA SER A 86 -5.78 -12.70 2.29
C SER A 86 -4.63 -12.98 3.26
N ARG A 87 -4.78 -14.01 4.11
CA ARG A 87 -3.75 -14.48 5.04
C ARG A 87 -2.49 -15.02 4.35
N VAL A 88 -2.62 -15.64 3.18
CA VAL A 88 -1.48 -16.16 2.41
C VAL A 88 -0.66 -15.00 1.87
N PHE A 89 -1.31 -13.99 1.30
CA PHE A 89 -0.66 -12.77 0.86
C PHE A 89 -0.01 -12.02 2.02
N ALA A 90 -0.69 -11.95 3.17
CA ALA A 90 -0.13 -11.34 4.38
C ALA A 90 1.11 -12.09 4.90
N ALA A 91 1.10 -13.43 4.90
CA ALA A 91 2.26 -14.22 5.30
C ALA A 91 3.46 -14.01 4.37
N ALA A 92 3.22 -13.95 3.06
CA ALA A 92 4.26 -13.60 2.08
C ALA A 92 4.79 -12.17 2.29
N GLY A 93 3.90 -11.21 2.56
CA GLY A 93 4.27 -9.83 2.87
C GLY A 93 5.12 -9.69 4.12
N VAL A 94 4.75 -10.39 5.19
CA VAL A 94 5.55 -10.44 6.43
C VAL A 94 6.92 -11.06 6.18
N LEU A 95 6.98 -12.15 5.41
CA LEU A 95 8.26 -12.78 5.03
C LEU A 95 9.17 -11.77 4.31
N PHE A 96 8.67 -11.10 3.26
CA PHE A 96 9.45 -10.09 2.55
C PHE A 96 9.84 -8.90 3.45
N ALA A 97 8.91 -8.42 4.27
CA ALA A 97 9.16 -7.31 5.19
C ALA A 97 10.29 -7.65 6.18
N CYS A 98 10.27 -8.84 6.79
CA CYS A 98 11.34 -9.31 7.66
C CYS A 98 12.67 -9.50 6.90
N LEU A 99 12.62 -10.03 5.67
CA LEU A 99 13.82 -10.20 4.86
C LEU A 99 14.48 -8.86 4.51
N PHE A 100 13.72 -7.81 4.23
CA PHE A 100 14.28 -6.47 4.01
C PHE A 100 14.94 -5.87 5.27
N LEU A 101 14.45 -6.21 6.46
CA LEU A 101 15.09 -5.77 7.71
C LEU A 101 16.46 -6.44 7.94
N VAL A 102 16.59 -7.72 7.56
CA VAL A 102 17.78 -8.55 7.84
C VAL A 102 18.80 -8.53 6.69
N GLN A 103 18.34 -8.50 5.44
CA GLN A 103 19.17 -8.57 4.23
C GLN A 103 18.89 -7.39 3.29
N PRO A 104 19.40 -6.19 3.61
CA PRO A 104 19.24 -5.03 2.75
C PRO A 104 20.26 -5.00 1.59
N GLU A 105 21.16 -5.99 1.50
CA GLU A 105 22.21 -6.10 0.46
C GLU A 105 21.78 -5.96 -1.01
N PRO A 106 20.55 -6.34 -1.44
CA PRO A 106 20.17 -6.06 -2.82
C PRO A 106 19.95 -4.58 -3.09
N LEU A 107 19.82 -3.72 -2.07
CA LEU A 107 19.60 -2.28 -2.23
C LEU A 107 20.94 -1.58 -2.44
N ARG A 108 21.19 -1.08 -3.66
CA ARG A 108 22.39 -0.29 -3.99
C ARG A 108 21.99 1.13 -4.35
N PHE A 109 22.69 2.12 -3.82
CA PHE A 109 22.45 3.50 -4.19
C PHE A 109 22.93 3.75 -5.62
N VAL A 110 22.04 4.28 -6.46
CA VAL A 110 22.40 4.91 -7.72
C VAL A 110 21.84 6.31 -7.66
N GLU A 111 22.72 7.29 -7.48
CA GLU A 111 22.34 8.69 -7.54
C GLU A 111 21.95 9.05 -8.97
N HIS A 112 20.65 9.25 -9.21
CA HIS A 112 20.22 10.10 -10.31
C HIS A 112 19.61 11.38 -9.72
N MET A 113 20.44 12.43 -9.69
CA MET A 113 20.02 13.80 -9.43
C MET A 113 19.23 14.30 -10.64
N ASN A 114 17.92 14.12 -10.61
CA ASN A 114 17.03 15.05 -11.30
C ASN A 114 15.96 15.50 -10.30
N CYS A 115 16.31 16.59 -9.60
CA CYS A 115 15.61 17.60 -8.76
C CYS A 115 14.24 17.35 -8.10
N LEU A 116 13.55 16.23 -8.30
CA LEU A 116 12.20 16.00 -7.82
C LEU A 116 12.03 14.63 -7.15
N LEU A 117 12.86 13.63 -7.49
CA LEU A 117 12.72 12.23 -7.05
C LEU A 117 14.11 11.59 -6.91
N LYS A 118 14.49 11.14 -5.71
CA LYS A 118 15.67 10.27 -5.54
C LYS A 118 15.23 8.82 -5.77
N VAL A 119 15.97 8.13 -6.63
CA VAL A 119 15.65 6.77 -7.08
C VAL A 119 16.39 5.74 -6.25
N PHE A 120 15.69 4.66 -5.90
CA PHE A 120 16.30 3.49 -5.26
C PHE A 120 16.40 2.38 -6.28
N TYR A 121 17.61 1.88 -6.47
CA TYR A 121 17.83 0.72 -7.29
C TYR A 121 18.22 -0.45 -6.42
N ALA A 122 17.52 -1.58 -6.51
CA ALA A 122 18.17 -2.80 -6.11
C ALA A 122 19.19 -3.14 -7.18
N GLY A 123 20.47 -3.32 -6.83
CA GLY A 123 21.49 -3.74 -7.78
C GLY A 123 20.96 -4.87 -8.65
N ASN A 124 20.90 -4.63 -9.96
CA ASN A 124 20.33 -5.52 -10.96
C ASN A 124 20.91 -6.92 -10.75
N SER A 125 20.13 -7.89 -10.22
CA SER A 125 20.34 -9.35 -10.28
C SER A 125 19.97 -10.17 -9.02
N SER A 126 19.47 -9.60 -7.92
CA SER A 126 19.03 -10.50 -6.83
C SER A 126 17.69 -11.18 -7.17
N VAL A 127 17.67 -12.51 -7.16
CA VAL A 127 16.44 -13.33 -7.26
C VAL A 127 15.40 -12.86 -6.23
N PHE A 128 15.88 -12.41 -5.07
CA PHE A 128 15.05 -11.83 -4.02
C PHE A 128 14.24 -10.61 -4.48
N PHE A 129 14.87 -9.61 -5.09
CA PHE A 129 14.17 -8.40 -5.53
C PHE A 129 13.15 -8.68 -6.63
N TYR A 130 13.47 -9.57 -7.58
CA TYR A 130 12.49 -10.01 -8.58
C TYR A 130 11.32 -10.76 -7.96
N SER A 131 11.59 -11.63 -6.98
CA SER A 131 10.55 -12.36 -6.25
C SER A 131 9.64 -11.41 -5.46
N TRP A 132 10.22 -10.40 -4.81
CA TRP A 132 9.47 -9.35 -4.13
C TRP A 132 8.64 -8.52 -5.11
N GLY A 133 9.22 -8.09 -6.23
CA GLY A 133 8.50 -7.32 -7.26
C GLY A 133 7.33 -8.11 -7.85
N ALA A 134 7.53 -9.40 -8.11
CA ALA A 134 6.48 -10.31 -8.55
C ALA A 134 5.38 -10.47 -7.49
N TYR A 135 5.75 -10.61 -6.21
CA TYR A 135 4.80 -10.63 -5.10
C TYR A 135 4.00 -9.32 -5.01
N TYR A 136 4.68 -8.17 -5.04
CA TYR A 136 4.07 -6.86 -4.87
C TYR A 136 3.08 -6.58 -6.01
N LEU A 137 3.55 -6.68 -7.27
CA LEU A 137 2.73 -6.45 -8.45
C LEU A 137 1.65 -7.52 -8.63
N GLY A 138 1.95 -8.78 -8.32
CA GLY A 138 1.01 -9.88 -8.38
C GLY A 138 -0.14 -9.72 -7.40
N THR A 139 0.16 -9.37 -6.14
CA THR A 139 -0.85 -9.14 -5.09
C THR A 139 -1.69 -7.91 -5.41
N LEU A 140 -1.07 -6.83 -5.86
CA LEU A 140 -1.75 -5.61 -6.28
C LEU A 140 -2.70 -5.87 -7.45
N SER A 141 -2.23 -6.54 -8.50
CA SER A 141 -3.02 -6.88 -9.69
C SER A 141 -4.16 -7.84 -9.35
N PHE A 142 -3.91 -8.82 -8.45
CA PHE A 142 -4.94 -9.72 -7.95
C PHE A 142 -6.03 -8.94 -7.19
N ALA A 143 -5.66 -8.03 -6.29
CA ALA A 143 -6.61 -7.20 -5.56
C ALA A 143 -7.47 -6.35 -6.52
N ILE A 144 -6.86 -5.68 -7.50
CA ILE A 144 -7.58 -4.88 -8.51
C ILE A 144 -8.52 -5.76 -9.35
N GLY A 145 -8.04 -6.92 -9.82
CA GLY A 145 -8.86 -7.88 -10.57
C GLY A 145 -10.05 -8.38 -9.77
N ALA A 146 -9.83 -8.71 -8.49
CA ALA A 146 -10.88 -9.11 -7.56
C ALA A 146 -11.89 -7.97 -7.34
N ILE A 147 -11.43 -6.73 -7.12
CA ILE A 147 -12.32 -5.57 -6.99
C ILE A 147 -13.23 -5.44 -8.22
N ILE A 148 -12.65 -5.45 -9.42
CA ILE A 148 -13.40 -5.32 -10.68
C ILE A 148 -14.41 -6.46 -10.85
N HIS A 149 -13.99 -7.70 -10.58
CA HIS A 149 -14.87 -8.87 -10.63
C HIS A 149 -16.07 -8.71 -9.69
N TYR A 150 -15.81 -8.39 -8.41
CA TYR A 150 -16.86 -8.28 -7.41
C TYR A 150 -17.76 -7.06 -7.59
N MET A 151 -17.24 -5.95 -8.13
CA MET A 151 -18.06 -4.79 -8.51
C MET A 151 -19.14 -5.14 -9.54
N ARG A 152 -18.86 -6.09 -10.45
CA ARG A 152 -19.82 -6.50 -11.51
C ARG A 152 -20.92 -7.42 -11.00
N ILE A 153 -20.63 -8.25 -10.00
CA ILE A 153 -21.58 -9.28 -9.53
C ILE A 153 -22.32 -8.89 -8.24
N MET A 154 -21.77 -7.98 -7.44
CA MET A 154 -22.43 -7.52 -6.21
C MET A 154 -23.58 -6.59 -6.55
N LYS A 155 -24.76 -6.83 -5.99
CA LYS A 155 -25.95 -5.96 -6.16
C LYS A 155 -26.08 -4.91 -5.06
N GLU A 156 -25.47 -5.14 -3.91
CA GLU A 156 -25.58 -4.26 -2.75
C GLU A 156 -24.82 -2.95 -2.97
N ARG A 157 -25.55 -1.82 -2.93
CA ARG A 157 -25.00 -0.49 -3.26
C ARG A 157 -23.84 -0.08 -2.34
N SER A 158 -23.95 -0.35 -1.04
CA SER A 158 -22.91 -0.07 -0.04
C SER A 158 -21.59 -0.77 -0.41
N LYS A 159 -21.65 -2.07 -0.70
CA LYS A 159 -20.50 -2.89 -1.13
C LYS A 159 -19.88 -2.37 -2.41
N GLN A 160 -20.71 -2.02 -3.41
CA GLN A 160 -20.20 -1.45 -4.65
C GLN A 160 -19.46 -0.12 -4.43
N ILE A 161 -19.97 0.75 -3.55
CA ILE A 161 -19.30 2.02 -3.26
C ILE A 161 -17.97 1.76 -2.54
N LEU A 162 -17.93 0.88 -1.53
CA LEU A 162 -16.68 0.51 -0.87
C LEU A 162 -15.66 -0.07 -1.84
N LEU A 163 -16.08 -0.97 -2.75
CA LEU A 163 -15.21 -1.51 -3.79
C LEU A 163 -14.70 -0.43 -4.75
N LYS A 164 -15.53 0.56 -5.12
CA LYS A 164 -15.10 1.71 -5.94
C LYS A 164 -14.09 2.58 -5.22
N LEU A 165 -14.27 2.81 -3.93
CA LEU A 165 -13.30 3.56 -3.10
C LEU A 165 -11.98 2.79 -2.99
N CYS A 166 -12.02 1.48 -2.76
CA CYS A 166 -10.82 0.65 -2.83
C CYS A 166 -10.15 0.75 -4.20
N LEU A 167 -10.91 0.63 -5.29
CA LEU A 167 -10.36 0.75 -6.64
C LEU A 167 -9.70 2.11 -6.86
N LEU A 168 -10.35 3.20 -6.43
CA LEU A 168 -9.80 4.55 -6.55
C LEU A 168 -8.50 4.71 -5.76
N ALA A 169 -8.44 4.18 -4.53
CA ALA A 169 -7.23 4.17 -3.73
C ALA A 169 -6.09 3.41 -4.43
N TYR A 170 -6.37 2.21 -4.96
CA TYR A 170 -5.37 1.40 -5.67
C TYR A 170 -4.95 1.99 -7.02
N LEU A 171 -5.88 2.58 -7.76
CA LEU A 171 -5.57 3.27 -9.00
C LEU A 171 -4.81 4.56 -8.75
N SER A 172 -4.93 5.23 -7.60
CA SER A 172 -4.19 6.48 -7.33
C SER A 172 -2.66 6.32 -7.45
N PHE A 173 -2.15 5.10 -7.26
CA PHE A 173 -0.73 4.79 -7.42
C PHE A 173 -0.27 4.69 -8.89
N PHE A 174 -1.16 4.44 -9.85
CA PHE A 174 -0.79 4.15 -11.25
C PHE A 174 -0.54 5.39 -12.14
N PRO A 175 -1.41 6.42 -12.18
CA PRO A 175 -1.25 7.56 -13.07
C PRO A 175 0.10 8.26 -12.90
N SER A 176 0.55 8.42 -11.66
CA SER A 176 1.82 9.07 -11.37
C SER A 176 2.98 8.22 -11.90
N SER A 177 2.95 6.89 -11.70
CA SER A 177 3.96 5.99 -12.28
C SER A 177 4.01 6.02 -13.81
N ILE A 178 2.85 6.07 -14.48
CA ILE A 178 2.76 6.11 -15.95
C ILE A 178 3.33 7.42 -16.49
N ILE A 179 2.96 8.55 -15.88
CA ILE A 179 3.45 9.87 -16.27
C ILE A 179 4.97 9.94 -16.12
N VAL A 180 5.52 9.43 -15.02
CA VAL A 180 6.97 9.49 -14.81
C VAL A 180 7.75 8.56 -15.73
N VAL A 181 7.26 7.35 -15.99
CA VAL A 181 7.85 6.46 -17.00
C VAL A 181 7.80 7.10 -18.39
N ALA A 182 6.68 7.73 -18.75
CA ALA A 182 6.51 8.38 -20.05
C ALA A 182 7.40 9.62 -20.24
N LEU A 183 7.62 10.41 -19.18
CA LEU A 183 8.41 11.65 -19.25
C LEU A 183 9.91 11.42 -19.08
N LEU A 184 10.33 10.44 -18.26
CA LEU A 184 11.74 10.24 -17.92
C LEU A 184 12.39 9.08 -18.68
N GLY A 185 11.64 8.24 -19.39
CA GLY A 185 12.18 7.14 -20.21
C GLY A 185 12.85 6.01 -19.41
N GLU A 186 13.00 6.14 -18.10
CA GLU A 186 13.62 5.16 -17.21
C GLU A 186 12.57 4.48 -16.32
N SER A 187 12.45 3.16 -16.45
CA SER A 187 11.34 2.37 -15.93
C SER A 187 11.57 1.69 -14.57
N GLY A 188 12.77 1.80 -13.99
CA GLY A 188 13.17 0.92 -12.90
C GLY A 188 12.79 1.40 -11.49
N GLY A 189 13.36 2.53 -11.07
CA GLY A 189 13.33 2.92 -9.65
C GLY A 189 12.59 4.24 -9.32
N TYR A 190 12.22 5.04 -10.33
CA TYR A 190 11.43 6.27 -10.14
C TYR A 190 10.00 5.99 -9.67
N ILE A 191 9.50 4.81 -10.00
CA ILE A 191 8.12 4.41 -9.79
C ILE A 191 7.76 4.43 -8.30
N GLY A 192 8.63 3.96 -7.40
CA GLY A 192 8.34 3.89 -5.96
C GLY A 192 8.05 5.25 -5.31
N SER A 193 8.95 6.22 -5.46
CA SER A 193 8.77 7.56 -4.85
C SER A 193 7.59 8.34 -5.44
N VAL A 194 7.27 8.11 -6.71
CA VAL A 194 6.17 8.75 -7.44
C VAL A 194 4.81 8.13 -7.12
N MET A 195 4.75 6.80 -6.99
CA MET A 195 3.56 6.09 -6.53
C MET A 195 3.15 6.63 -5.15
N CYS A 196 4.11 6.92 -4.30
CA CYS A 196 3.85 7.30 -2.92
C CYS A 196 3.51 8.79 -2.72
N ALA A 197 3.77 9.68 -3.67
CA ALA A 197 3.19 11.03 -3.63
C ALA A 197 1.65 11.02 -3.70
N MET A 198 1.07 9.96 -4.29
CA MET A 198 -0.38 9.73 -4.34
C MET A 198 -0.89 8.83 -3.21
N ALA A 199 0.00 8.33 -2.33
CA ALA A 199 -0.38 7.55 -1.15
C ALA A 199 -1.34 8.31 -0.24
N ILE A 200 -1.16 9.63 -0.13
CA ILE A 200 -2.05 10.49 0.66
C ILE A 200 -3.50 10.45 0.13
N VAL A 201 -3.69 10.36 -1.19
CA VAL A 201 -5.02 10.23 -1.81
C VAL A 201 -5.61 8.87 -1.44
N ALA A 202 -4.84 7.79 -1.57
CA ALA A 202 -5.26 6.47 -1.11
C ALA A 202 -5.63 6.48 0.39
N GLY A 203 -4.83 7.16 1.22
CA GLY A 203 -5.06 7.31 2.64
C GLY A 203 -6.38 8.00 2.96
N PHE A 204 -6.65 9.16 2.36
CA PHE A 204 -7.92 9.87 2.53
C PHE A 204 -9.12 9.06 2.03
N VAL A 205 -9.01 8.41 0.86
CA VAL A 205 -10.10 7.61 0.29
C VAL A 205 -10.45 6.41 1.20
N ILE A 206 -9.44 5.70 1.70
CA ILE A 206 -9.65 4.55 2.59
C ILE A 206 -10.10 4.99 3.99
N ALA A 207 -9.59 6.11 4.51
CA ALA A 207 -10.06 6.68 5.78
C ALA A 207 -11.53 7.09 5.70
N TYR A 208 -11.92 7.78 4.62
CA TYR A 208 -13.32 8.12 4.33
C TYR A 208 -14.19 6.86 4.28
N ALA A 209 -13.74 5.81 3.59
CA ALA A 209 -14.46 4.53 3.54
C ALA A 209 -14.64 3.90 4.93
N SER A 210 -13.65 4.06 5.83
CA SER A 210 -13.76 3.56 7.21
C SER A 210 -14.73 4.36 8.07
N LEU A 211 -14.77 5.68 7.90
CA LEU A 211 -15.58 6.61 8.71
C LEU A 211 -17.06 6.58 8.29
N GLU A 212 -17.35 6.66 6.98
CA GLU A 212 -18.71 6.91 6.47
C GLU A 212 -19.59 5.66 6.32
N PHE A 213 -19.06 4.46 6.51
CA PHE A 213 -19.83 3.21 6.34
C PHE A 213 -20.05 2.50 7.69
N PRO A 214 -20.87 3.05 8.61
CA PRO A 214 -21.14 2.51 9.94
C PRO A 214 -21.91 1.18 9.94
N ASP A 215 -22.74 0.98 8.92
CA ASP A 215 -23.67 -0.15 8.83
C ASP A 215 -23.02 -1.43 8.30
N PHE A 216 -21.74 -1.40 7.96
CA PHE A 216 -20.95 -2.60 7.68
C PHE A 216 -20.54 -3.30 8.99
N LYS A 217 -21.44 -3.36 9.98
CA LYS A 217 -21.34 -4.35 11.05
C LYS A 217 -21.45 -5.69 10.36
N LEU A 218 -20.31 -6.37 10.17
CA LEU A 218 -20.26 -7.77 9.76
C LEU A 218 -21.38 -8.47 10.52
N HIS A 219 -22.44 -8.87 9.81
CA HIS A 219 -23.29 -9.93 10.30
C HIS A 219 -22.32 -11.09 10.49
N ARG A 220 -21.84 -11.27 11.72
CA ARG A 220 -21.25 -12.51 12.21
C ARG A 220 -22.39 -13.54 12.28
N GLY A 221 -23.12 -13.71 11.18
CA GLY A 221 -23.85 -14.92 10.90
C GLY A 221 -22.76 -15.94 10.64
N ILE A 222 -22.26 -16.56 11.70
CA ILE A 222 -21.65 -17.88 11.62
C ILE A 222 -22.66 -18.69 10.80
N PRO A 223 -22.34 -19.15 9.58
CA PRO A 223 -23.22 -20.10 8.93
C PRO A 223 -23.26 -21.30 9.88
N ARG A 224 -24.40 -21.51 10.54
CA ARG A 224 -24.65 -22.80 11.18
C ARG A 224 -24.53 -23.80 10.05
N LEU A 225 -23.45 -24.56 10.05
CA LEU A 225 -23.32 -25.76 9.24
C LEU A 225 -24.44 -26.69 9.70
N THR A 226 -25.57 -26.62 9.02
CA THR A 226 -26.56 -27.70 9.05
C THR A 226 -25.96 -28.81 8.21
N HIS A 227 -25.33 -29.76 8.90
CA HIS A 227 -25.10 -31.11 8.39
C HIS A 227 -26.44 -31.85 8.31
#